data_AF-A0A534X9T5-F1
#
_entry.id   AF-A0A534X9T5-F1
#
_cell.length_a   1.000
_cell.length_b   1.000
_cell.length_c   1.000
_cell.angle_alpha   90.00
_cell.angle_beta   90.00
_cell.angle_gamma   90.00
#
_symmetry.space_group_name_H-M   'P 1'
#
loop_
_entity.id
_entity.type
_entity.pdbx_description
1 polymer ?
#
loop_
_entity_poly.entity_id
_entity_poly.type
_entity_poly.pdbx_seq_one_letter_code
_entity_poly.pdbx_strand_id
1 'polypeptide(L)'
;MTQRKPDMLGLATAAEGLDAELCRYEALAAGIQRERLDSEKNLRRAARALSELEDSKARLGEHIRALVGAIATARDRQELQSRAVQARAEQIRQRTESLGQLLERWAALGEAAGEVNRLVERVAATAQNAGAGERIDVLTLREIDDRLGRLAEDSAELARAAQADEFVEIGTQAESLRLQLLSARNKFRLLERHRGSADEP
;
A
#
# COMPACT_ATOMS: atom_id res chain seq x y z
N MET A 1 4.00 -21.27 0.39
CA MET A 1 5.14 -20.37 0.64
C MET A 1 5.61 -20.57 2.07
N THR A 2 6.59 -21.45 2.24
CA THR A 2 7.19 -21.80 3.53
C THR A 2 8.02 -20.61 4.00
N GLN A 3 7.58 -19.92 5.05
CA GLN A 3 8.42 -18.95 5.75
C GLN A 3 9.62 -19.72 6.30
N ARG A 4 10.74 -19.65 5.57
CA ARG A 4 12.05 -20.09 6.06
C ARG A 4 12.33 -19.22 7.28
N LYS A 5 12.30 -19.82 8.48
CA LYS A 5 12.72 -19.17 9.73
C LYS A 5 14.04 -18.46 9.40
N PRO A 6 14.06 -17.11 9.35
CA PRO A 6 15.22 -16.41 8.81
C PRO A 6 16.42 -16.72 9.70
N ASP A 7 17.62 -16.54 9.18
CA ASP A 7 18.92 -16.84 9.79
C ASP A 7 19.24 -16.14 11.13
N MET A 8 18.23 -15.86 11.99
CA MET A 8 18.39 -15.78 13.44
C MET A 8 19.28 -16.91 13.97
N LEU A 9 19.22 -18.09 13.35
CA LEU A 9 20.16 -19.18 13.63
C LEU A 9 21.62 -18.74 13.42
N GLY A 10 21.98 -18.02 12.35
CA GLY A 10 23.36 -17.61 12.11
C GLY A 10 23.93 -16.66 13.17
N LEU A 11 23.16 -15.65 13.60
CA LEU A 11 23.60 -14.71 14.63
C LEU A 11 23.58 -15.34 16.03
N ALA A 12 22.48 -16.05 16.37
CA ALA A 12 22.36 -16.72 17.67
C ALA A 12 23.42 -17.81 17.84
N THR A 13 23.63 -18.66 16.82
CA THR A 13 24.66 -19.70 16.84
C THR A 13 26.08 -19.11 16.92
N ALA A 14 26.35 -17.98 16.28
CA ALA A 14 27.65 -17.32 16.42
C ALA A 14 27.88 -16.78 17.84
N ALA A 15 26.85 -16.22 18.47
CA ALA A 15 26.91 -15.74 19.85
C ALA A 15 27.04 -16.89 20.86
N GLU A 16 26.25 -17.96 20.70
CA GLU A 16 26.33 -19.18 21.51
C GLU A 16 27.71 -19.84 21.41
N GLY A 17 28.29 -19.90 20.21
CA GLY A 17 29.63 -20.44 20.00
C GLY A 17 30.71 -19.64 20.71
N LEU A 18 30.61 -18.30 20.67
CA LEU A 18 31.52 -17.41 21.39
C LEU A 18 31.40 -17.59 22.90
N ASP A 19 30.18 -17.59 23.43
CA ASP A 19 29.92 -17.73 24.87
C ASP A 19 30.43 -19.08 25.43
N ALA A 20 30.21 -20.16 24.67
CA ALA A 20 30.70 -21.48 25.03
C ALA A 20 32.24 -21.55 25.05
N GLU A 21 32.93 -20.89 24.12
CA GLU A 21 34.39 -20.86 24.11
C GLU A 21 34.96 -19.93 25.19
N LEU A 22 34.29 -18.81 25.51
CA LEU A 22 34.68 -17.95 26.63
C LEU A 22 34.63 -18.70 27.96
N CYS A 23 33.54 -19.43 28.22
CA CYS A 23 33.43 -20.28 29.40
C CYS A 23 34.57 -21.31 29.50
N ARG A 24 34.96 -21.92 28.37
CA ARG A 24 36.08 -22.87 28.32
C ARG A 24 37.41 -22.20 28.62
N TYR A 25 37.68 -21.06 27.98
CA TYR A 25 38.90 -20.28 28.20
C TYR A 25 39.04 -19.86 29.66
N GLU A 26 37.97 -19.34 30.26
CA GLU A 26 37.93 -18.94 31.68
C GLU A 26 38.20 -20.12 32.63
N ALA A 27 37.60 -21.28 32.35
CA ALA A 27 37.84 -22.49 33.13
C ALA A 27 39.30 -22.97 33.05
N LEU A 28 39.91 -22.95 31.86
CA LEU A 28 41.31 -23.31 31.64
C LEU A 28 42.25 -22.32 32.36
N ALA A 29 42.00 -21.02 32.21
CA ALA A 29 42.78 -19.97 32.87
C ALA A 29 42.72 -20.08 34.40
N ALA A 30 41.53 -20.29 34.96
CA ALA A 30 41.34 -20.49 36.40
C ALA A 30 42.04 -21.76 36.91
N GLY A 31 42.04 -22.83 36.11
CA GLY A 31 42.77 -24.06 36.41
C GLY A 31 44.28 -23.84 36.49
N ILE A 32 44.86 -23.18 35.50
CA ILE A 32 46.30 -22.86 35.45
C ILE A 32 46.71 -21.99 36.63
N GLN A 33 45.92 -20.97 36.97
CA GLN A 33 46.21 -20.06 38.09
C GLN A 33 46.22 -20.74 39.46
N ARG A 34 45.53 -21.88 39.61
CA ARG A 34 45.40 -22.61 40.88
C ARG A 34 46.34 -23.82 40.99
N GLU A 35 46.99 -24.23 39.91
CA GLU A 35 47.85 -25.42 39.89
C GLU A 35 49.15 -25.17 40.67
N ARG A 36 49.51 -26.08 41.58
CA ARG A 36 50.75 -26.00 42.35
C ARG A 36 51.92 -26.51 41.51
N LEU A 37 52.93 -25.67 41.27
CA LEU A 37 54.08 -25.99 40.40
C LEU A 37 55.23 -26.70 41.14
N ASP A 38 54.91 -27.49 42.16
CA ASP A 38 55.85 -28.09 43.12
C ASP A 38 56.29 -29.53 42.77
N SER A 39 55.74 -30.11 41.70
CA SER A 39 56.14 -31.44 41.22
C SER A 39 56.23 -31.48 39.70
N GLU A 40 57.07 -32.38 39.17
CA GLU A 40 57.19 -32.63 37.73
C GLU A 40 55.84 -32.97 37.09
N LYS A 41 55.01 -33.74 37.80
CA LYS A 41 53.66 -34.08 37.36
C LYS A 41 52.78 -32.84 37.20
N ASN A 42 52.80 -31.94 38.20
CA ASN A 42 51.99 -30.73 38.16
C ASN A 42 52.49 -29.74 37.10
N LEU A 43 53.81 -29.64 36.91
CA LEU A 43 54.42 -28.86 35.83
C LEU A 43 54.00 -29.36 34.44
N ARG A 44 54.04 -30.68 34.21
CA ARG A 44 53.57 -31.26 32.93
C ARG A 44 52.08 -31.03 32.70
N ARG A 45 51.26 -31.06 33.76
CA ARG A 45 49.83 -30.74 33.67
C ARG A 45 49.62 -29.25 33.33
N ALA A 46 50.29 -28.34 34.00
CA ALA A 46 50.21 -26.91 33.73
C ALA A 46 50.64 -26.58 32.29
N ALA A 47 51.70 -27.21 31.78
CA ALA A 47 52.14 -27.04 30.39
C ALA A 47 51.08 -27.49 29.36
N ARG A 48 50.38 -28.60 29.63
CA ARG A 48 49.27 -29.06 28.76
C ARG A 48 48.09 -28.10 28.80
N ALA A 49 47.68 -27.67 29.99
CA ALA A 49 46.60 -26.70 30.15
C ALA A 49 46.93 -25.37 29.46
N LEU A 50 48.19 -24.93 29.50
CA LEU A 50 48.63 -23.73 28.78
C LEU A 50 48.53 -23.90 27.25
N SER A 51 48.87 -25.07 26.71
CA SER A 51 48.68 -25.37 25.29
C SER A 51 47.19 -25.33 24.91
N GLU A 52 46.33 -25.95 25.72
CA GLU A 52 44.87 -25.94 25.50
C GLU A 52 44.28 -24.52 25.58
N LEU A 53 44.85 -23.66 26.42
CA LEU A 53 44.46 -22.25 26.54
C LEU A 53 44.82 -21.46 25.28
N GLU A 54 46.01 -21.68 24.71
CA GLU A 54 46.41 -21.04 23.44
C GLU A 54 45.52 -21.50 22.27
N ASP A 55 45.19 -22.79 22.21
CA ASP A 55 44.23 -23.31 21.22
C ASP A 55 42.83 -22.67 21.42
N SER A 56 42.40 -22.52 22.67
CA SER A 56 41.14 -21.87 23.03
C SER A 56 41.12 -20.40 22.62
N LYS A 57 42.23 -19.68 22.80
CA LYS A 57 42.39 -18.30 22.34
C LYS A 57 42.29 -18.18 20.82
N ALA A 58 42.85 -19.12 20.07
CA ALA A 58 42.71 -19.15 18.61
C ALA A 58 41.23 -19.33 18.20
N ARG A 59 40.53 -20.28 18.81
CA ARG A 59 39.08 -20.50 18.59
C ARG A 59 38.22 -19.30 18.98
N LEU A 60 38.54 -18.61 20.08
CA LEU A 60 37.88 -17.35 20.46
C LEU A 60 37.98 -16.32 19.34
N GLY A 61 39.16 -16.17 18.75
CA GLY A 61 39.36 -15.27 17.60
C GLY A 61 38.47 -15.62 16.41
N GLU A 62 38.26 -16.91 16.13
CA GLU A 62 37.35 -17.37 15.08
C GLU A 62 35.88 -17.08 15.41
N HIS A 63 35.43 -17.37 16.64
CA HIS A 63 34.07 -17.08 17.07
C HIS A 63 33.75 -15.58 17.07
N ILE A 64 34.69 -14.73 17.48
CA ILE A 64 34.54 -13.26 17.41
C ILE A 64 34.37 -12.82 15.95
N ARG A 65 35.23 -13.30 15.04
CA ARG A 65 35.11 -12.98 13.61
C ARG A 65 33.77 -13.44 13.03
N ALA A 66 33.33 -14.64 13.39
CA ALA A 66 32.03 -15.18 12.96
C ALA A 66 30.87 -14.31 13.45
N LEU A 67 30.88 -13.89 14.71
CA LEU A 67 29.85 -13.03 15.28
C LEU A 67 29.81 -11.66 14.60
N VAL A 68 30.97 -11.03 14.38
CA VAL A 68 31.06 -9.76 13.65
C VAL A 68 30.53 -9.89 12.22
N GLY A 69 30.87 -10.97 11.51
CA GLY A 69 30.34 -11.26 10.18
C GLY A 69 28.82 -11.47 10.16
N ALA A 70 28.28 -12.16 11.17
CA ALA A 70 26.84 -12.35 11.31
C ALA A 70 26.11 -11.03 11.59
N ILE A 71 26.68 -10.14 12.42
CA ILE A 71 26.14 -8.80 12.68
C ILE A 71 26.15 -7.94 11.40
N ALA A 72 27.25 -7.94 10.65
CA ALA A 72 27.36 -7.23 9.38
C ALA A 72 26.28 -7.70 8.38
N THR A 73 26.13 -9.01 8.22
CA THR A 73 25.09 -9.60 7.35
C THR A 73 23.68 -9.21 7.81
N ALA A 74 23.41 -9.22 9.11
CA ALA A 74 22.12 -8.82 9.66
C ALA A 74 21.83 -7.33 9.40
N ARG A 75 22.85 -6.47 9.51
CA ARG A 75 22.77 -5.04 9.18
C ARG A 75 22.48 -4.82 7.70
N ASP A 76 23.22 -5.47 6.80
CA ASP A 76 23.03 -5.32 5.35
C ASP A 76 21.60 -5.73 4.94
N ARG A 77 21.08 -6.81 5.54
CA ARG A 77 19.70 -7.23 5.34
C ARG A 77 18.71 -6.19 5.85
N GLN A 78 18.94 -5.64 7.05
CA GLN A 78 18.07 -4.59 7.61
C GLN A 78 18.05 -3.35 6.71
N GLU A 79 19.19 -2.93 6.19
CA GLU A 79 19.31 -1.79 5.30
C GLU A 79 18.58 -2.04 3.96
N LEU A 80 18.76 -3.22 3.37
CA LEU A 80 18.05 -3.62 2.14
C LEU A 80 16.53 -3.60 2.35
N GLN A 81 16.05 -4.18 3.44
CA GLN A 81 14.61 -4.19 3.76
C GLN A 81 14.09 -2.78 4.03
N SER A 82 14.86 -1.93 4.73
CA SER A 82 14.49 -0.54 4.98
C SER A 82 14.33 0.25 3.68
N ARG A 83 15.27 0.10 2.74
CA ARG A 83 15.18 0.71 1.40
C ARG A 83 13.96 0.22 0.63
N ALA A 84 13.66 -1.09 0.67
CA ALA A 84 12.49 -1.66 0.01
C ALA A 84 11.17 -1.12 0.60
N VAL A 85 11.10 -0.99 1.93
CA VAL A 85 9.93 -0.41 2.63
C VAL A 85 9.76 1.07 2.26
N GLN A 86 10.85 1.85 2.23
CA GLN A 86 10.79 3.26 1.83
C GLN A 86 10.30 3.43 0.39
N ALA A 87 10.84 2.65 -0.55
CA ALA A 87 10.38 2.66 -1.94
C ALA A 87 8.89 2.29 -2.05
N ARG A 88 8.45 1.29 -1.29
CA ARG A 88 7.03 0.90 -1.28
C ARG A 88 6.13 1.95 -0.64
N ALA A 89 6.60 2.64 0.40
CA ALA A 89 5.85 3.72 1.05
C ALA A 89 5.64 4.91 0.11
N GLU A 90 6.64 5.24 -0.72
CA GLU A 90 6.52 6.26 -1.76
C GLU A 90 5.46 5.86 -2.81
N GLN A 91 5.50 4.63 -3.30
CA GLN A 91 4.48 4.12 -4.21
C GLN A 91 3.07 4.16 -3.62
N ILE A 92 2.93 3.79 -2.35
CA ILE A 92 1.64 3.87 -1.64
C ILE A 92 1.17 5.33 -1.59
N ARG A 93 2.05 6.27 -1.22
CA ARG A 93 1.70 7.69 -1.14
C ARG A 93 1.19 8.22 -2.47
N GLN A 94 1.92 7.97 -3.55
CA GLN A 94 1.55 8.38 -4.91
C GLN A 94 0.20 7.79 -5.32
N ARG A 95 0.00 6.49 -5.09
CA ARG A 95 -1.28 5.84 -5.40
C ARG A 95 -2.43 6.35 -4.55
N THR A 96 -2.21 6.65 -3.27
CA THR A 96 -3.23 7.25 -2.40
C THR A 96 -3.61 8.64 -2.87
N GLU A 97 -2.65 9.44 -3.35
CA GLU A 97 -2.91 10.76 -3.91
C GLU A 97 -3.75 10.67 -5.20
N SER A 98 -3.36 9.82 -6.16
CA SER A 98 -4.15 9.57 -7.37
C SER A 98 -5.56 9.10 -7.03
N LEU A 99 -5.71 8.17 -6.07
CA LEU A 99 -7.01 7.71 -5.61
C LEU A 99 -7.85 8.86 -5.03
N GLY A 100 -7.25 9.72 -4.21
CA GLY A 100 -7.92 10.87 -3.62
C GLY A 100 -8.49 11.81 -4.68
N GLN A 101 -7.70 12.14 -5.70
CA GLN A 101 -8.13 12.98 -6.82
C GLN A 101 -9.29 12.36 -7.60
N LEU A 102 -9.26 11.04 -7.84
CA LEU A 102 -10.36 10.33 -8.51
C LEU A 102 -11.64 10.33 -7.66
N LEU A 103 -11.53 10.12 -6.35
CA LEU A 103 -12.67 10.15 -5.43
C LEU A 103 -13.29 11.55 -5.30
N GLU A 104 -12.47 12.60 -5.30
CA GLU A 104 -12.95 13.98 -5.29
C GLU A 104 -13.76 14.30 -6.56
N ARG A 105 -13.24 13.91 -7.74
CA ARG A 105 -13.97 14.02 -9.01
C ARG A 105 -15.26 13.21 -9.02
N TRP A 106 -15.23 11.99 -8.46
CA TRP A 106 -16.42 11.15 -8.34
C TRP A 106 -17.49 11.78 -7.45
N ALA A 107 -17.11 12.36 -6.31
CA ALA A 107 -18.02 13.08 -5.43
C ALA A 107 -18.64 14.30 -6.13
N ALA A 108 -17.84 15.08 -6.85
CA ALA A 108 -18.31 16.23 -7.62
C ALA A 108 -19.32 15.83 -8.71
N LEU A 109 -19.09 14.71 -9.40
CA LEU A 109 -20.05 14.14 -10.35
C LEU A 109 -21.36 13.75 -9.69
N GLY A 110 -21.30 13.12 -8.51
CA GLY A 110 -22.49 12.74 -7.73
C GLY A 110 -23.34 13.95 -7.34
N GLU A 111 -22.72 15.01 -6.83
CA GLU A 111 -23.41 16.26 -6.48
C GLU A 111 -24.07 16.91 -7.70
N ALA A 112 -23.30 17.05 -8.80
CA ALA A 112 -23.81 17.66 -10.01
C ALA A 112 -24.93 16.82 -10.67
N ALA A 113 -24.85 15.49 -10.63
CA ALA A 113 -25.95 14.62 -11.05
C ALA A 113 -27.20 14.79 -10.17
N GLY A 114 -27.02 14.94 -8.84
CA GLY A 114 -28.11 15.25 -7.91
C GLY A 114 -28.78 16.58 -8.20
N GLU A 115 -28.02 17.63 -8.51
CA GLU A 115 -28.56 18.93 -8.92
C GLU A 115 -29.39 18.85 -10.21
N VAL A 116 -28.90 18.12 -11.20
CA VAL A 116 -29.63 17.91 -12.47
C VAL A 116 -30.91 17.12 -12.22
N ASN A 117 -30.89 16.10 -11.37
CA ASN A 117 -32.10 15.36 -11.02
C ASN A 117 -33.15 16.28 -10.38
N ARG A 118 -32.76 17.14 -9.43
CA ARG A 118 -33.67 18.13 -8.82
C ARG A 118 -34.21 19.14 -9.85
N LEU A 119 -33.42 19.51 -10.85
CA LEU A 119 -33.88 20.40 -11.92
C LEU A 119 -34.92 19.71 -12.81
N VAL A 120 -34.68 18.45 -13.18
CA VAL A 120 -35.63 17.62 -13.93
C VAL A 120 -36.94 17.43 -13.15
N GLU A 121 -36.88 17.11 -11.86
CA GLU A 121 -38.06 16.96 -11.00
C GLU A 121 -38.88 18.25 -10.91
N ARG A 122 -38.23 19.41 -10.76
CA ARG A 122 -38.92 20.70 -10.77
C ARG A 122 -39.63 20.97 -12.09
N VAL A 123 -38.96 20.74 -13.22
CA VAL A 123 -39.56 20.89 -14.55
C VAL A 123 -40.73 19.92 -14.75
N ALA A 124 -40.62 18.68 -14.27
CA ALA A 124 -41.70 17.69 -14.31
C ALA A 124 -42.89 18.06 -13.42
N ALA A 125 -42.65 18.66 -12.25
CA ALA A 125 -43.71 19.14 -11.36
C ALA A 125 -44.44 20.37 -11.92
N THR A 126 -43.70 21.33 -12.48
CA THR A 126 -44.29 22.48 -13.18
C THR A 126 -45.12 22.01 -14.38
N ALA A 127 -44.66 20.99 -15.11
CA ALA A 127 -45.43 20.38 -16.20
C ALA A 127 -46.78 19.80 -15.79
N GLN A 128 -46.89 19.26 -14.57
CA GLN A 128 -48.10 18.61 -14.07
C GLN A 128 -49.08 19.61 -13.45
N ASN A 129 -48.58 20.71 -12.88
CA ASN A 129 -49.38 21.75 -12.22
C ASN A 129 -49.80 22.88 -13.18
N ALA A 130 -49.04 23.11 -14.25
CA ALA A 130 -49.46 23.98 -15.33
C ALA A 130 -50.65 23.35 -16.05
N GLY A 131 -51.82 24.01 -15.99
CA GLY A 131 -52.89 23.75 -16.97
C GLY A 131 -52.37 23.98 -18.40
N ALA A 132 -53.14 23.56 -19.40
CA ALA A 132 -52.79 23.43 -20.83
C ALA A 132 -52.23 24.68 -21.57
N GLY A 133 -51.77 25.73 -20.89
CA GLY A 133 -51.22 26.96 -21.48
C GLY A 133 -49.91 27.50 -20.87
N GLU A 134 -49.38 26.98 -19.76
CA GLU A 134 -48.09 27.47 -19.23
C GLU A 134 -46.92 26.70 -19.86
N ARG A 135 -46.24 27.35 -20.81
CA ARG A 135 -45.11 26.77 -21.54
C ARG A 135 -43.90 26.63 -20.63
N ILE A 136 -43.34 25.43 -20.60
CA ILE A 136 -42.00 25.23 -20.03
C ILE A 136 -41.00 25.97 -20.91
N ASP A 137 -40.12 26.74 -20.27
CA ASP A 137 -39.09 27.49 -20.95
C ASP A 137 -38.11 26.56 -21.68
N VAL A 138 -38.01 26.74 -23.01
CA VAL A 138 -37.11 26.00 -23.90
C VAL A 138 -35.65 26.18 -23.48
N LEU A 139 -35.28 27.31 -22.88
CA LEU A 139 -33.93 27.52 -22.37
C LEU A 139 -33.62 26.60 -21.18
N THR A 140 -34.59 26.39 -20.30
CA THR A 140 -34.46 25.48 -19.15
C THR A 140 -34.31 24.02 -19.61
N LEU A 141 -35.05 23.62 -20.65
CA LEU A 141 -34.94 22.26 -21.19
C LEU A 141 -33.59 22.00 -21.87
N ARG A 142 -33.09 22.97 -22.66
CA ARG A 142 -31.74 22.92 -23.24
C ARG A 142 -30.66 22.85 -22.16
N GLU A 143 -30.81 23.63 -21.08
CA GLU A 143 -29.88 23.61 -19.97
C GLU A 143 -29.78 22.20 -19.32
N ILE A 144 -30.91 21.52 -19.12
CA ILE A 144 -30.92 20.15 -18.62
C ILE A 144 -30.20 19.20 -19.59
N ASP A 145 -30.49 19.29 -20.89
CA ASP A 145 -29.83 18.45 -21.90
C ASP A 145 -28.31 18.65 -21.93
N ASP A 146 -27.86 19.91 -21.87
CA ASP A 146 -26.45 20.28 -21.86
C ASP A 146 -25.76 19.82 -20.56
N ARG A 147 -26.42 19.93 -19.41
CA ARG A 147 -25.89 19.44 -18.13
C ARG A 147 -25.78 17.91 -18.11
N LEU A 148 -26.79 17.18 -18.61
CA LEU A 148 -26.74 15.72 -18.74
C LEU A 148 -25.64 15.27 -19.72
N GLY A 149 -25.45 16.01 -20.81
CA GLY A 149 -24.36 15.78 -21.77
C GLY A 149 -22.98 15.94 -21.13
N ARG A 150 -22.74 17.08 -20.48
CA ARG A 150 -21.47 17.36 -19.78
C ARG A 150 -21.17 16.33 -18.71
N LEU A 151 -22.14 15.99 -17.86
CA LEU A 151 -21.97 14.96 -16.84
C LEU A 151 -21.58 13.60 -17.42
N ALA A 152 -22.13 13.22 -18.58
CA ALA A 152 -21.77 11.97 -19.24
C ALA A 152 -20.33 12.02 -19.79
N GLU A 153 -19.90 13.15 -20.34
CA GLU A 153 -18.52 13.36 -20.79
C GLU A 153 -17.54 13.33 -19.61
N ASP A 154 -17.83 14.05 -18.53
CA ASP A 154 -17.03 14.09 -17.31
C ASP A 154 -16.92 12.69 -16.66
N SER A 155 -18.01 11.91 -16.67
CA SER A 155 -18.00 10.52 -16.21
C SER A 155 -17.14 9.61 -17.11
N ALA A 156 -17.12 9.85 -18.43
CA ALA A 156 -16.26 9.13 -19.36
C ALA A 156 -14.77 9.45 -19.14
N GLU A 157 -14.45 10.71 -18.88
CA GLU A 157 -13.10 11.14 -18.53
C GLU A 157 -12.62 10.54 -17.22
N LEU A 158 -13.48 10.51 -16.20
CA LEU A 158 -13.16 9.87 -14.94
C LEU A 158 -12.93 8.36 -15.13
N ALA A 159 -13.76 7.68 -15.93
CA ALA A 159 -13.60 6.26 -16.21
C ALA A 159 -12.24 5.97 -16.90
N ARG A 160 -11.88 6.79 -17.90
CA ARG A 160 -10.57 6.68 -18.58
C ARG A 160 -9.40 6.96 -17.64
N ALA A 161 -9.50 7.99 -16.80
CA ALA A 161 -8.45 8.34 -15.84
C ALA A 161 -8.26 7.22 -14.81
N ALA A 162 -9.35 6.70 -14.25
CA ALA A 162 -9.30 5.58 -13.31
C ALA A 162 -8.73 4.31 -13.96
N GLN A 163 -9.02 4.05 -15.24
CA GLN A 163 -8.46 2.90 -15.95
C GLN A 163 -6.96 3.08 -16.26
N ALA A 164 -6.53 4.28 -16.65
CA ALA A 164 -5.12 4.60 -16.86
C ALA A 164 -4.31 4.43 -15.56
N ASP A 165 -4.91 4.77 -14.42
CA ASP A 165 -4.31 4.60 -13.09
C ASP A 165 -4.59 3.22 -12.47
N GLU A 166 -5.21 2.28 -13.21
CA GLU A 166 -5.54 0.92 -12.77
C GLU A 166 -6.52 0.83 -11.57
N PHE A 167 -7.30 1.88 -11.30
CA PHE A 167 -8.41 1.86 -10.35
C PHE A 167 -9.70 1.33 -11.01
N VAL A 168 -9.70 0.02 -11.29
CA VAL A 168 -10.76 -0.68 -12.06
C VAL A 168 -12.16 -0.47 -11.48
N GLU A 169 -12.31 -0.50 -10.16
CA GLU A 169 -13.62 -0.34 -9.51
C GLU A 169 -14.23 1.05 -9.77
N ILE A 170 -13.44 2.11 -9.56
CA ILE A 170 -13.88 3.49 -9.84
C ILE A 170 -14.17 3.65 -11.33
N GLY A 171 -13.32 3.10 -12.20
CA GLY A 171 -13.55 3.15 -13.64
C GLY A 171 -14.87 2.50 -14.06
N THR A 172 -15.20 1.35 -13.46
CA THR A 172 -16.45 0.64 -13.72
C THR A 172 -17.66 1.42 -13.21
N GLN A 173 -17.57 2.02 -12.03
CA GLN A 173 -18.64 2.85 -11.47
C GLN A 173 -18.89 4.10 -12.31
N ALA A 174 -17.82 4.78 -12.75
CA ALA A 174 -17.89 5.96 -13.61
C ALA A 174 -18.50 5.66 -14.98
N GLU A 175 -18.15 4.51 -15.57
CA GLU A 175 -18.74 4.07 -16.82
C GLU A 175 -20.23 3.73 -16.66
N SER A 176 -20.61 3.08 -15.56
CA SER A 176 -22.02 2.82 -15.25
C SER A 176 -22.83 4.11 -15.13
N LEU A 177 -22.31 5.12 -14.41
CA LEU A 177 -22.95 6.44 -14.27
C LEU A 177 -23.10 7.12 -15.63
N ARG A 178 -22.06 7.08 -16.47
CA ARG A 178 -22.12 7.63 -17.84
C ARG A 178 -23.28 7.03 -18.64
N LEU A 179 -23.41 5.70 -18.64
CA LEU A 179 -24.47 5.01 -19.37
C LEU A 179 -25.87 5.39 -18.85
N GLN A 180 -26.01 5.54 -17.52
CA GLN A 180 -27.25 6.01 -16.90
C GLN A 180 -27.61 7.44 -17.33
N LEU A 181 -26.64 8.35 -17.33
CA LEU A 181 -26.82 9.75 -17.75
C LEU A 181 -27.21 9.87 -19.22
N LEU A 182 -26.56 9.10 -20.11
CA LEU A 182 -26.95 9.05 -21.53
C LEU A 182 -28.35 8.49 -21.73
N SER A 183 -28.72 7.46 -20.97
CA SER A 183 -30.08 6.90 -20.99
C SER A 183 -31.11 7.94 -20.52
N ALA A 184 -30.83 8.64 -19.42
CA ALA A 184 -31.67 9.71 -18.90
C ALA A 184 -31.83 10.87 -19.91
N ARG A 185 -30.73 11.30 -20.53
CA ARG A 185 -30.73 12.33 -21.58
C ARG A 185 -31.58 11.93 -22.78
N ASN A 186 -31.46 10.69 -23.25
CA ASN A 186 -32.25 10.18 -24.36
C ASN A 186 -33.76 10.15 -24.02
N LYS A 187 -34.12 9.71 -22.81
CA LYS A 187 -35.51 9.73 -22.34
C LYS A 187 -36.04 11.16 -22.24
N PHE A 188 -35.25 12.09 -21.71
CA PHE A 188 -35.60 13.50 -21.61
C PHE A 188 -35.90 14.13 -22.98
N ARG A 189 -35.02 13.91 -23.98
CA ARG A 189 -35.22 14.36 -25.37
C ARG A 189 -36.46 13.76 -26.05
N LEU A 190 -36.88 12.56 -25.66
CA LEU A 190 -38.12 11.96 -26.17
C LEU A 190 -39.34 12.67 -25.58
N LEU A 191 -39.32 12.99 -24.28
CA LEU A 191 -40.38 13.74 -23.62
C LEU A 191 -40.52 15.17 -24.16
N GLU A 192 -39.41 15.85 -24.45
CA GLU A 192 -39.43 17.15 -25.14
C GLU A 192 -40.13 17.05 -26.51
N ARG A 193 -39.75 16.07 -27.33
CA ARG A 193 -40.31 15.91 -28.68
C ARG A 193 -41.80 15.61 -28.67
N HIS A 194 -42.25 14.71 -27.79
CA HIS A 194 -43.68 14.40 -27.68
C HIS A 194 -44.52 15.60 -27.25
N ARG A 195 -43.97 16.52 -26.46
CA ARG A 195 -44.64 17.77 -26.10
C ARG A 195 -44.61 18.80 -27.21
N GLY A 196 -43.54 18.87 -28.00
CA GLY A 196 -43.48 19.73 -29.19
C GLY A 196 -44.46 19.29 -30.29
N SER A 197 -44.65 17.98 -30.48
CA SER A 197 -45.58 17.43 -31.50
C SER A 197 -47.06 17.44 -31.10
N ALA A 198 -47.38 17.63 -29.82
CA ALA A 198 -48.75 17.81 -29.34
C ALA A 198 -49.25 19.27 -29.48
N ASP A 199 -48.37 20.18 -29.91
CA ASP A 199 -48.59 21.64 -30.03
C ASP A 199 -48.59 22.11 -31.51
N GLU A 200 -48.57 21.19 -32.49
CA GLU A 200 -48.82 21.49 -33.91
C GLU A 200 -50.33 21.32 -34.24
N PRO A 201 -51.00 22.35 -34.79
CA PRO A 201 -52.43 22.33 -35.09
C PRO A 201 -52.83 21.42 -36.25
#